data_AF-A0A498P398-F1
#
_entry.id   AF-A0A498P398-F1
#
_cell.length_a   1.000
_cell.length_b   1.000
_cell.length_c   1.000
_cell.angle_alpha   90.00
_cell.angle_beta   90.00
_cell.angle_gamma   90.00
#
_symmetry.space_group_name_H-M   'P 1'
#
loop_
_entity.id
_entity.type
_entity.pdbx_description
1 polymer ?
#
loop_
_entity_poly.entity_id
_entity_poly.type
_entity_poly.pdbx_seq_one_letter_code
_entity_poly.pdbx_strand_id
1 'polypeptide(L)'
;MGFANRIVSWLVKRQNAYGGFSSTQDTVVALQALSLHATKVFSSDGSSTVTVQSAGDTHHFDVNQDNKLLYQEKQLQNVPAKYSIEVKGSTCVSVQIAQLYNSPTPNEAKTLSIDAKIEGDCKKTFGQDLLLNFTVTYNGPQARSNMVIVDIKLLSGFTADTSLVR
;
A
#
# COMPACT_ATOMS: atom_id res chain seq x y z
N MET A 1 21.69 -3.15 20.02
CA MET A 1 20.61 -2.51 19.22
C MET A 1 20.70 -2.78 17.72
N GLY A 2 21.87 -3.07 17.13
CA GLY A 2 22.02 -3.24 15.67
C GLY A 2 21.12 -4.30 15.01
N PHE A 3 20.82 -5.41 15.70
CA PHE A 3 19.90 -6.44 15.18
C PHE A 3 18.46 -5.93 15.07
N ALA A 4 17.94 -5.28 16.12
CA ALA A 4 16.61 -4.69 16.11
C ALA A 4 16.47 -3.62 15.01
N ASN A 5 17.48 -2.77 14.85
CA ASN A 5 17.46 -1.72 13.81
C ASN A 5 17.39 -2.31 12.40
N ARG A 6 18.03 -3.46 12.15
CA ARG A 6 17.92 -4.17 10.86
C ARG A 6 16.51 -4.69 10.60
N ILE A 7 15.85 -5.25 11.62
CA ILE A 7 14.47 -5.73 11.51
C ILE A 7 13.52 -4.56 11.29
N VAL A 8 13.68 -3.47 12.03
CA VAL A 8 12.86 -2.25 11.89
C VAL A 8 13.04 -1.66 10.50
N SER A 9 14.26 -1.56 9.99
CA SER A 9 14.52 -1.11 8.63
C SER A 9 13.84 -2.01 7.58
N TRP A 10 13.82 -3.33 7.81
CA TRP A 10 13.10 -4.26 6.95
C TRP A 10 11.58 -4.07 7.04
N LEU A 11 11.03 -3.89 8.25
CA LEU A 11 9.60 -3.69 8.47
C LEU A 11 9.10 -2.40 7.82
N VAL A 12 9.79 -1.27 8.03
CA VAL A 12 9.40 0.02 7.42
C VAL A 12 9.37 -0.07 5.89
N LYS A 13 10.27 -0.86 5.28
CA LYS A 13 10.26 -1.12 3.82
C LYS A 13 9.07 -1.95 3.33
N ARG A 14 8.36 -2.64 4.22
CA ARG A 14 7.13 -3.40 3.89
C ARG A 14 5.86 -2.60 4.09
N GLN A 15 5.95 -1.41 4.68
CA GLN A 15 4.82 -0.53 4.91
C GLN A 15 4.34 0.06 3.57
N ASN A 16 3.04 0.02 3.32
CA ASN A 16 2.39 0.62 2.16
C ASN A 16 2.26 2.15 2.33
N ALA A 17 1.93 2.85 1.24
CA ALA A 17 1.85 4.32 1.20
C ALA A 17 0.89 4.96 2.23
N TYR A 18 -0.03 4.18 2.80
CA TYR A 18 -1.01 4.63 3.80
C TYR A 18 -0.65 4.20 5.22
N GLY A 19 0.57 3.70 5.44
CA GLY A 19 1.04 3.27 6.75
C GLY A 19 0.62 1.86 7.16
N GLY A 20 -0.10 1.13 6.31
CA GLY A 20 -0.52 -0.26 6.57
C GLY A 20 0.49 -1.30 6.06
N PHE A 21 0.21 -2.58 6.31
CA PHE A 21 0.96 -3.73 5.79
C PHE A 21 0.05 -4.60 4.92
N SER A 22 0.55 -5.77 4.47
CA SER A 22 -0.15 -6.63 3.52
C SER A 22 -1.52 -7.13 3.99
N SER A 23 -1.75 -7.23 5.30
CA SER A 23 -3.01 -7.65 5.90
C SER A 23 -3.28 -6.93 7.21
N THR A 24 -4.51 -7.05 7.73
CA THR A 24 -4.89 -6.49 9.03
C THR A 24 -4.03 -7.04 10.16
N GLN A 25 -3.79 -8.35 10.18
CA GLN A 25 -2.97 -8.98 11.24
C GLN A 25 -1.51 -8.52 11.16
N ASP A 26 -0.94 -8.49 9.95
CA ASP A 26 0.43 -8.00 9.76
C ASP A 26 0.55 -6.54 10.20
N THR A 27 -0.47 -5.72 9.91
CA THR A 27 -0.49 -4.31 10.29
C THR A 27 -0.49 -4.15 11.80
N VAL A 28 -1.35 -4.88 12.51
CA VAL A 28 -1.41 -4.80 13.98
C VAL A 28 -0.09 -5.20 14.62
N VAL A 29 0.48 -6.34 14.23
CA VAL A 29 1.73 -6.86 14.81
C VAL A 29 2.92 -5.94 14.45
N ALA A 30 3.02 -5.50 13.20
CA ALA A 30 4.10 -4.62 12.78
C ALA A 30 4.05 -3.26 13.48
N LEU A 31 2.86 -2.65 13.58
CA LEU A 31 2.71 -1.38 14.29
C LEU A 31 3.03 -1.54 15.79
N GLN A 32 2.59 -2.62 16.43
CA GLN A 32 2.95 -2.90 17.82
C GLN A 32 4.48 -2.98 18.00
N ALA A 33 5.17 -3.72 17.12
CA ALA A 33 6.62 -3.84 17.18
C ALA A 33 7.34 -2.49 16.95
N LEU A 34 6.88 -1.70 15.97
CA LEU A 34 7.42 -0.38 15.69
C LEU A 34 7.19 0.61 16.84
N SER A 35 6.01 0.58 17.47
CA SER A 35 5.71 1.40 18.65
C SER A 35 6.61 1.03 19.82
N LEU A 36 6.77 -0.26 20.12
CA LEU A 36 7.69 -0.72 21.18
C LEU A 36 9.14 -0.30 20.87
N HIS A 37 9.59 -0.41 19.62
CA HIS A 37 10.91 0.05 19.23
C HIS A 37 11.07 1.56 19.41
N ALA A 38 10.07 2.35 19.01
CA ALA A 38 10.06 3.80 19.15
C ALA A 38 10.27 4.23 20.62
N THR A 39 9.67 3.53 21.59
CA THR A 39 9.91 3.81 23.02
C THR A 39 11.36 3.61 23.47
N LYS A 40 12.12 2.77 22.76
CA LYS A 40 13.51 2.44 23.10
C LYS A 40 14.53 3.37 22.42
N VAL A 41 14.18 3.92 21.27
CA VAL A 41 15.05 4.85 20.51
C VAL A 41 14.64 6.31 20.68
N PHE A 42 13.59 6.57 21.46
CA PHE A 42 13.12 7.91 21.74
C PHE A 42 14.21 8.75 22.40
N SER A 43 14.44 9.93 21.83
CA SER A 43 15.24 11.01 22.42
C SER A 43 14.36 12.24 22.58
N SER A 44 14.51 12.96 23.69
CA SER A 44 13.85 14.24 23.93
C SER A 44 14.51 15.38 23.18
N ASP A 45 15.76 15.21 22.75
CA ASP A 45 16.59 16.26 22.17
C ASP A 45 17.19 15.82 20.84
N GLY A 46 17.40 16.82 19.95
CA GLY A 46 18.06 16.65 18.67
C GLY A 46 17.28 17.23 17.50
N SER A 47 17.95 17.26 16.36
CA SER A 47 17.35 17.59 15.08
C SER A 47 18.03 16.79 13.97
N SER A 48 17.31 16.57 12.88
CA SER A 48 17.83 15.97 11.67
C SER A 48 17.21 16.63 10.44
N THR A 49 18.04 16.90 9.44
CA THR A 49 17.61 17.33 8.12
C THR A 49 17.73 16.16 7.16
N VAL A 50 16.63 15.85 6.48
CA VAL A 50 16.58 14.84 5.41
C VAL A 50 16.61 15.55 4.06
N THR A 51 17.58 15.23 3.23
CA THR A 51 17.70 15.70 1.85
C THR A 51 17.34 14.59 0.89
N VAL A 52 16.32 14.82 0.06
CA VAL A 52 15.92 13.92 -1.04
C VAL A 52 16.24 14.63 -2.34
N GLN A 53 17.08 14.04 -3.19
CA GLN A 53 17.56 14.70 -4.39
C GLN A 53 17.70 13.76 -5.59
N SER A 54 17.51 14.32 -6.77
CA SER A 54 17.80 13.74 -8.08
C SER A 54 18.55 14.76 -8.95
N ALA A 55 18.83 14.45 -10.21
CA ALA A 55 19.54 15.35 -11.11
C ALA A 55 18.84 16.71 -11.35
N GLY A 56 17.52 16.79 -11.14
CA GLY A 56 16.73 17.99 -11.42
C GLY A 56 15.70 18.33 -10.35
N ASP A 57 15.75 17.69 -9.18
CA ASP A 57 14.80 17.92 -8.09
C ASP A 57 15.51 17.77 -6.75
N THR A 58 15.17 18.62 -5.78
CA THR A 58 15.77 18.60 -4.44
C THR A 58 14.78 19.08 -3.41
N HIS A 59 14.64 18.30 -2.35
CA HIS A 59 13.73 18.56 -1.25
C HIS A 59 14.42 18.36 0.08
N HIS A 60 14.05 19.21 1.05
CA HIS A 60 14.55 19.15 2.41
C HIS A 60 13.38 18.98 3.38
N PHE A 61 13.57 18.17 4.40
CA PHE A 61 12.64 17.97 5.50
C PHE A 61 13.42 18.16 6.80
N ASP A 62 12.97 19.09 7.63
CA ASP A 62 13.57 19.34 8.93
C ASP A 62 12.72 18.69 10.02
N VAL A 63 13.35 17.83 10.80
CA VAL A 63 12.75 17.13 11.92
C VAL A 63 13.43 17.59 13.20
N ASN A 64 12.67 18.20 14.10
CA ASN A 64 13.10 18.73 15.38
C ASN A 64 12.04 18.44 16.45
N GLN A 65 12.27 18.90 17.68
CA GLN A 65 11.39 18.59 18.79
C GLN A 65 9.95 19.07 18.61
N ASP A 66 9.76 20.20 17.95
CA ASP A 66 8.45 20.84 17.78
C ASP A 66 7.61 20.14 16.71
N ASN A 67 8.25 19.48 15.75
CA ASN A 67 7.59 18.87 14.59
C ASN A 67 7.84 17.36 14.41
N LYS A 68 8.50 16.68 15.37
CA LYS A 68 8.82 15.24 15.25
C LYS A 68 7.63 14.30 15.11
N LEU A 69 6.44 14.75 15.51
CA LEU A 69 5.19 14.00 15.34
C LEU A 69 4.38 14.46 14.13
N LEU A 70 4.84 15.51 13.43
CA LEU A 70 4.16 16.05 12.26
C LEU A 70 4.56 15.25 11.02
N TYR A 71 3.55 14.78 10.30
CA TYR A 71 3.74 14.21 8.99
C TYR A 71 4.14 15.29 7.97
N GLN A 72 5.17 15.02 7.18
CA GLN A 72 5.66 15.91 6.13
C GLN A 72 5.75 15.13 4.81
N GLU A 73 5.20 15.68 3.74
CA GLU A 73 5.23 15.09 2.40
C GLU A 73 5.60 16.13 1.33
N LYS A 74 6.26 15.66 0.27
CA LYS A 74 6.52 16.45 -0.94
C LYS A 74 6.35 15.55 -2.17
N GLN A 75 5.71 16.07 -3.20
CA GLN A 75 5.63 15.39 -4.48
C GLN A 75 6.97 15.49 -5.21
N LEU A 76 7.54 14.34 -5.55
CA LEU A 76 8.77 14.26 -6.33
C LEU A 76 8.49 14.56 -7.80
N GLN A 77 9.33 15.39 -8.42
CA GLN A 77 9.24 15.72 -9.85
C GLN A 77 10.12 14.81 -10.69
N ASN A 78 9.74 14.54 -11.94
CA ASN A 78 10.48 13.69 -12.89
C ASN A 78 10.48 12.18 -12.54
N VAL A 79 9.31 11.63 -12.19
CA VAL A 79 9.14 10.18 -11.95
C VAL A 79 8.85 9.45 -13.28
N PRO A 80 9.52 8.33 -13.60
CA PRO A 80 10.48 7.59 -12.77
C PRO A 80 11.92 8.14 -12.86
N ALA A 81 12.57 8.31 -11.69
CA ALA A 81 13.97 8.69 -11.58
C ALA A 81 14.65 8.01 -10.37
N LYS A 82 15.98 8.08 -10.33
CA LYS A 82 16.78 7.67 -9.18
C LYS A 82 16.94 8.85 -8.23
N TYR A 83 16.50 8.66 -6.99
CA TYR A 83 16.69 9.63 -5.91
C TYR A 83 17.69 9.08 -4.89
N SER A 84 18.51 9.97 -4.34
CA SER A 84 19.32 9.68 -3.15
C SER A 84 18.70 10.35 -1.94
N ILE A 85 18.74 9.66 -0.80
CA ILE A 85 18.33 10.21 0.50
C ILE A 85 19.58 10.35 1.36
N GLU A 86 19.83 11.55 1.86
CA GLU A 86 20.86 11.85 2.85
C GLU A 86 20.20 12.37 4.13
N VAL A 87 20.71 11.95 5.29
CA VAL A 87 20.22 12.42 6.58
C VAL A 87 21.40 12.95 7.39
N LYS A 88 21.30 14.19 7.87
CA LYS A 88 22.30 14.82 8.74
C LYS A 88 21.65 15.24 10.05
N GLY A 89 22.21 14.82 11.17
CA GLY A 89 21.71 15.17 12.50
C GLY A 89 21.85 14.04 13.51
N SER A 90 21.18 14.21 14.64
CA SER A 90 21.24 13.28 15.79
C SER A 90 19.94 12.53 16.05
N THR A 91 18.85 12.90 15.37
CA THR A 91 17.51 12.31 15.56
C THR A 91 17.22 11.25 14.51
N CYS A 92 16.61 10.13 14.91
CA CYS A 92 16.14 9.12 13.98
C CYS A 92 14.89 9.62 13.22
N VAL A 93 14.88 9.43 11.90
CA VAL A 93 13.76 9.78 11.03
C VAL A 93 13.31 8.55 10.25
N SER A 94 11.99 8.34 10.17
CA SER A 94 11.41 7.34 9.27
C SER A 94 11.06 8.01 7.94
N VAL A 95 11.56 7.46 6.84
CA VAL A 95 11.33 7.98 5.49
C VAL A 95 10.66 6.91 4.65
N GLN A 96 9.60 7.31 3.93
CA GLN A 96 8.87 6.44 3.01
C GLN A 96 8.76 7.11 1.64
N ILE A 97 8.89 6.31 0.58
CA ILE A 97 8.61 6.74 -0.79
C ILE A 97 7.42 5.92 -1.29
N ALA A 98 6.41 6.60 -1.81
CA ALA A 98 5.24 5.98 -2.43
C ALA A 98 5.19 6.36 -3.92
N GLN A 99 4.97 5.35 -4.78
CA GLN A 99 4.71 5.55 -6.20
C GLN A 99 3.38 4.90 -6.55
N LEU A 100 2.46 5.71 -7.08
CA LEU A 100 1.14 5.25 -7.52
C LEU A 100 1.10 5.31 -9.04
N TYR A 101 0.83 4.17 -9.68
CA TYR A 101 0.70 4.07 -11.13
C TYR A 101 -0.27 2.95 -11.51
N ASN A 102 -0.86 3.06 -12.69
CA ASN A 102 -1.69 1.99 -13.25
C ASN A 102 -0.77 0.95 -13.91
N SER A 103 -0.94 -0.31 -13.53
CA SER A 103 -0.26 -1.45 -14.15
C SER A 103 -1.30 -2.32 -14.85
N PRO A 104 -0.99 -2.90 -16.03
CA PRO A 104 -1.86 -3.89 -16.63
C PRO A 104 -2.03 -5.11 -15.70
N THR A 105 -3.17 -5.78 -15.82
CA THR A 105 -3.43 -7.01 -15.07
C THR A 105 -2.34 -8.06 -15.36
N PRO A 106 -1.66 -8.61 -14.34
CA PRO A 106 -0.64 -9.63 -14.55
C PRO A 106 -1.23 -10.90 -15.17
N ASN A 107 -0.50 -11.50 -16.11
CA ASN A 107 -0.89 -12.76 -16.80
C ASN A 107 -0.46 -14.04 -16.05
N GLU A 108 0.10 -13.91 -14.84
CA GLU A 108 0.62 -15.04 -14.08
C GLU A 108 -0.49 -15.92 -13.49
N ALA A 109 -0.22 -17.23 -13.38
CA ALA A 109 -1.11 -18.16 -12.71
C ALA A 109 -1.27 -17.75 -11.23
N LYS A 110 -2.51 -17.38 -10.86
CA LYS A 110 -2.83 -16.95 -9.50
C LYS A 110 -3.34 -18.12 -8.67
N THR A 111 -3.03 -18.09 -7.37
CA THR A 111 -3.59 -18.98 -6.34
C THR A 111 -5.12 -19.01 -6.35
N LEU A 112 -5.76 -17.92 -6.80
CA LEU A 112 -7.19 -17.82 -7.04
C LEU A 112 -7.42 -17.45 -8.51
N SER A 113 -8.26 -18.20 -9.21
CA SER A 113 -8.73 -17.87 -10.56
C SER A 113 -10.19 -17.46 -10.53
N ILE A 114 -10.55 -16.49 -11.36
CA ILE A 114 -11.93 -15.97 -11.48
C ILE A 114 -12.35 -16.15 -12.94
N ASP A 115 -13.46 -16.86 -13.15
CA ASP A 115 -14.18 -16.91 -14.43
C ASP A 115 -15.44 -16.04 -14.29
N ALA A 116 -15.62 -15.06 -15.17
CA ALA A 116 -16.76 -14.14 -15.11
C ALA A 116 -17.43 -14.07 -16.48
N LYS A 117 -18.75 -14.24 -16.49
CA LYS A 117 -19.60 -14.24 -17.68
C LYS A 117 -20.75 -13.27 -17.50
N ILE A 118 -21.05 -12.53 -18.56
CA ILE A 118 -22.15 -11.60 -18.60
C ILE A 118 -23.20 -12.16 -19.55
N GLU A 119 -24.42 -12.27 -19.06
CA GLU A 119 -25.57 -12.71 -19.84
C GLU A 119 -26.58 -11.56 -19.98
N GLY A 120 -27.04 -11.31 -21.21
CA GLY A 120 -28.00 -10.27 -21.54
C GLY A 120 -27.86 -9.79 -22.98
N ASP A 121 -28.87 -9.05 -23.45
CA ASP A 121 -28.94 -8.48 -24.81
C ASP A 121 -27.79 -7.52 -25.21
N CYS A 122 -27.28 -6.53 -24.47
CA CYS A 122 -26.20 -5.61 -24.94
C CYS A 122 -26.49 -4.77 -26.21
N LYS A 123 -27.52 -5.07 -27.02
CA LYS A 123 -27.89 -4.24 -28.18
C LYS A 123 -28.75 -3.03 -27.78
N LYS A 124 -29.35 -3.05 -26.60
CA LYS A 124 -30.09 -1.91 -26.05
C LYS A 124 -29.14 -0.99 -25.31
N THR A 125 -29.29 0.31 -25.55
CA THR A 125 -28.38 1.35 -25.01
C THR A 125 -28.76 1.81 -23.60
N PHE A 126 -29.97 1.52 -23.11
CA PHE A 126 -30.44 2.01 -21.81
C PHE A 126 -31.49 1.09 -21.15
N GLY A 127 -31.50 1.08 -19.81
CA GLY A 127 -32.52 0.40 -19.00
C GLY A 127 -32.51 -1.11 -19.10
N GLN A 128 -31.34 -1.70 -19.37
CA GLN A 128 -31.18 -3.13 -19.51
C GLN A 128 -30.46 -3.73 -18.30
N ASP A 129 -31.03 -4.81 -17.78
CA ASP A 129 -30.38 -5.64 -16.78
C ASP A 129 -29.43 -6.64 -17.45
N LEU A 130 -28.22 -6.75 -16.90
CA LEU A 130 -27.22 -7.73 -17.28
C LEU A 130 -26.94 -8.63 -16.08
N LEU A 131 -26.96 -9.94 -16.30
CA LEU A 131 -26.64 -10.92 -15.26
C LEU A 131 -25.14 -11.21 -15.27
N LEU A 132 -24.47 -10.92 -14.16
CA LEU A 132 -23.06 -11.26 -13.96
C LEU A 132 -22.95 -12.58 -13.19
N ASN A 133 -22.57 -13.64 -13.88
CA ASN A 133 -22.26 -14.94 -13.29
C ASN A 133 -20.74 -15.06 -13.14
N PHE A 134 -20.24 -15.27 -11.93
CA PHE A 134 -18.80 -15.47 -11.71
C PHE A 134 -18.53 -16.69 -10.82
N THR A 135 -17.40 -17.35 -11.09
CA THR A 135 -16.91 -18.50 -10.33
C THR A 135 -15.49 -18.22 -9.87
N VAL A 136 -15.23 -18.44 -8.58
CA VAL A 136 -13.90 -18.32 -8.00
C VAL A 136 -13.38 -19.71 -7.65
N THR A 137 -12.20 -20.06 -8.16
CA THR A 137 -11.56 -21.35 -7.92
C THR A 137 -10.23 -21.15 -7.20
N TYR A 138 -9.99 -21.92 -6.15
CA TYR A 138 -8.72 -21.96 -5.43
C TYR A 138 -7.81 -23.04 -6.01
N ASN A 139 -6.65 -22.62 -6.54
CA ASN A 139 -5.63 -23.47 -7.16
C ASN A 139 -4.34 -23.49 -6.33
N GLY A 140 -4.43 -23.18 -5.03
CA GLY A 140 -3.27 -23.16 -4.15
C GLY A 140 -2.84 -24.55 -3.66
N PRO A 141 -1.70 -24.62 -2.96
CA PRO A 141 -1.13 -25.90 -2.52
C PRO A 141 -1.89 -26.56 -1.36
N GLN A 142 -2.76 -25.83 -0.68
CA GLN A 142 -3.54 -26.35 0.45
C GLN A 142 -4.83 -27.02 -0.04
N ALA A 143 -5.47 -27.82 0.81
CA ALA A 143 -6.72 -28.49 0.45
C ALA A 143 -7.90 -27.50 0.25
N ARG A 144 -7.87 -26.34 0.90
CA ARG A 144 -8.92 -25.31 0.84
C ARG A 144 -8.38 -23.92 1.19
N SER A 145 -9.06 -22.88 0.73
CA SER A 145 -8.88 -21.51 1.22
C SER A 145 -9.56 -21.30 2.58
N ASN A 146 -9.24 -20.19 3.24
CA ASN A 146 -9.98 -19.69 4.40
C ASN A 146 -11.00 -18.63 3.93
N MET A 147 -10.97 -17.42 4.52
CA MET A 147 -11.77 -16.29 4.06
C MET A 147 -11.27 -15.75 2.72
N VAL A 148 -12.19 -15.55 1.78
CA VAL A 148 -11.94 -14.91 0.48
C VAL A 148 -12.87 -13.71 0.36
N ILE A 149 -12.33 -12.59 -0.07
CA ILE A 149 -13.09 -11.39 -0.40
C ILE A 149 -13.06 -11.24 -1.91
N VAL A 150 -14.24 -11.04 -2.51
CA VAL A 150 -14.39 -10.76 -3.94
C VAL A 150 -14.79 -9.30 -4.08
N ASP A 151 -13.93 -8.52 -4.73
CA ASP A 151 -14.20 -7.11 -5.06
C ASP A 151 -14.58 -6.99 -6.54
N ILE A 152 -15.76 -6.45 -6.80
CA ILE A 152 -16.34 -6.35 -8.14
C ILE A 152 -16.45 -4.87 -8.52
N LYS A 153 -15.54 -4.43 -9.39
CA LYS A 153 -15.62 -3.10 -10.00
C LYS A 153 -16.53 -3.13 -11.22
N LEU A 154 -17.69 -2.48 -11.12
CA LEU A 154 -18.64 -2.35 -12.22
C LEU A 154 -18.13 -1.40 -13.31
N LEU A 155 -18.67 -1.59 -14.52
CA LEU A 155 -18.48 -0.66 -15.63
C LEU A 155 -19.17 0.68 -15.33
N SER A 156 -18.61 1.78 -15.84
CA SER A 156 -19.20 3.11 -15.70
C SER A 156 -20.64 3.13 -16.24
N GLY A 157 -21.57 3.68 -15.46
CA GLY A 157 -22.99 3.77 -15.82
C GLY A 157 -23.85 2.57 -15.38
N PHE A 158 -23.24 1.52 -14.83
CA PHE A 158 -23.97 0.39 -14.24
C PHE A 158 -24.06 0.51 -12.71
N THR A 159 -25.11 -0.08 -12.16
CA THR A 159 -25.29 -0.27 -10.72
C THR A 159 -25.60 -1.74 -10.45
N ALA A 160 -25.20 -2.24 -9.28
CA ALA A 160 -25.51 -3.61 -8.90
C ALA A 160 -26.91 -3.69 -8.28
N ASP A 161 -27.73 -4.60 -8.78
CA ASP A 161 -28.89 -5.06 -8.03
C ASP A 161 -28.42 -6.03 -6.92
N THR A 162 -28.51 -5.57 -5.68
CA THR A 162 -28.04 -6.33 -4.51
C THR A 162 -29.04 -7.38 -4.04
N SER A 163 -30.28 -7.38 -4.56
CA SER A 163 -31.31 -8.35 -4.18
C SER A 163 -30.98 -9.78 -4.60
N LEU A 164 -30.12 -9.94 -5.61
CA LEU A 164 -29.69 -11.22 -6.16
C LEU A 164 -28.32 -11.69 -5.64
N VAL A 165 -27.67 -10.90 -4.79
CA VAL A 165 -26.40 -11.28 -4.16
C VAL A 165 -26.69 -12.36 -3.12
N ARG A 166 -26.19 -13.57 -3.38
CA ARG A 166 -26.31 -14.74 -2.48
C ARG A 166 -25.02 -14.98 -1.73
#